data_AF-A0A1H7A149-F1
#
_entry.id   AF-A0A1H7A149-F1
#
_cell.length_a   1.000
_cell.length_b   1.000
_cell.length_c   1.000
_cell.angle_alpha   90.00
_cell.angle_beta   90.00
_cell.angle_gamma   90.00
#
_symmetry.space_group_name_H-M   'P 1'
#
loop_
_entity.id
_entity.type
_entity.pdbx_description
1 polymer ?
#
loop_
_entity_poly.entity_id
_entity_poly.type
_entity_poly.pdbx_seq_one_letter_code
_entity_poly.pdbx_strand_id
1 'polypeptide(L)' 'MWFLAVDKSRQGLGIGSRFLDEVKADAAAMNRAIYLETSTLRNLPFYKRAGLFEYAQLDFGYTLYLIAG' A
#
# COMPACT_ATOMS: atom_id res chain seq x y z
N MET A 1 -8.02 2.52 -0.19
CA MET A 1 -7.36 3.27 -1.29
C MET A 1 -7.51 2.45 -2.56
N TRP A 2 -7.97 3.02 -3.68
CA TRP A 2 -8.27 2.22 -4.88
C TRP A 2 -7.05 1.91 -5.76
N PHE A 3 -6.16 2.88 -6.02
CA PHE A 3 -4.95 2.64 -6.82
C PHE A 3 -3.75 3.43 -6.31
N LEU A 4 -2.58 2.77 -6.28
CA LEU A 4 -1.29 3.41 -6.04
C LEU A 4 -0.33 3.00 -7.14
N ALA A 5 0.12 3.97 -7.94
CA ALA A 5 1.07 3.74 -9.01
C ALA A 5 2.00 4.94 -9.17
N VAL A 6 3.24 4.65 -9.58
CA VAL A 6 4.21 5.65 -10.04
C VAL A 6 4.59 5.27 -11.46
N ASP A 7 4.61 6.26 -12.35
CA ASP A 7 5.10 6.09 -13.72
C ASP A 7 6.45 5.38 -13.74
N LYS A 8 6.63 4.40 -14.63
CA LYS A 8 7.83 3.54 -14.67
C LYS A 8 9.12 4.35 -14.79
N SER A 9 9.12 5.43 -15.58
CA SER A 9 10.29 6.30 -15.77
C SER A 9 10.65 7.11 -14.52
N ARG A 10 9.75 7.16 -13.53
CA ARG A 10 9.89 7.95 -12.30
C ARG A 10 9.97 7.09 -11.04
N GLN A 11 10.07 5.77 -11.18
CA GLN A 11 10.25 4.85 -10.05
C GLN A 11 11.66 4.97 -9.45
N GLY A 12 11.82 4.56 -8.19
CA GLY A 12 13.09 4.69 -7.46
C GLY A 12 13.36 6.09 -6.89
N LEU A 13 12.54 7.09 -7.22
CA LEU A 13 12.69 8.48 -6.77
C LEU A 13 11.96 8.81 -5.46
N GLY A 14 11.49 7.80 -4.72
CA GLY A 14 10.75 8.00 -3.46
C GLY A 14 9.33 8.58 -3.59
N ILE A 15 8.84 8.82 -4.81
CA ILE A 15 7.52 9.43 -5.07
C ILE A 15 6.38 8.66 -4.38
N GLY A 16 6.36 7.33 -4.55
CA GLY A 16 5.33 6.48 -3.94
C GLY A 16 5.38 6.49 -2.41
N SER A 17 6.58 6.53 -1.83
CA SER A 17 6.75 6.60 -0.37
C SER A 17 6.24 7.93 0.16
N ARG A 18 6.64 9.05 -0.46
CA ARG A 18 6.18 10.39 -0.08
C ARG A 18 4.65 10.50 -0.15
N PHE A 19 4.06 10.03 -1.25
CA PHE A 19 2.60 10.04 -1.40
C PHE A 19 1.93 9.21 -0.30
N LEU A 20 2.44 8.02 0.01
CA LEU A 20 1.86 7.18 1.06
C LEU A 20 2.02 7.81 2.46
N ASP A 21 3.11 8.53 2.72
CA ASP A 21 3.29 9.29 3.96
C ASP A 21 2.26 10.43 4.10
N GLU A 22 1.99 11.15 3.00
CA GLU A 22 0.93 12.18 2.96
C GLU A 22 -0.46 11.56 3.22
N VAL A 23 -0.76 10.41 2.62
CA VAL A 23 -2.02 9.66 2.86
C VAL A 23 -2.13 9.20 4.32
N LYS A 24 -1.04 8.70 4.93
CA LYS A 24 -1.05 8.31 6.34
C LYS A 24 -1.30 9.50 7.26
N ALA A 25 -0.71 10.65 6.97
CA ALA A 25 -0.89 11.86 7.76
C ALA A 25 -2.36 12.32 7.72
N ASP A 26 -2.97 12.33 6.54
CA ASP A 26 -4.40 12.65 6.37
C ASP A 26 -5.30 11.66 7.11
N ALA A 27 -5.05 10.35 6.92
CA ALA A 27 -5.80 9.30 7.61
C ALA A 27 -5.71 9.43 9.14
N ALA A 28 -4.52 9.69 9.68
CA ALA A 28 -4.31 9.92 11.10
C ALA A 28 -5.05 11.16 11.61
N ALA A 29 -5.00 12.27 10.87
CA ALA A 29 -5.72 13.50 11.22
C ALA A 29 -7.24 13.29 11.27
N MET A 30 -7.75 12.36 10.45
CA MET A 30 -9.17 12.01 10.39
C MET A 30 -9.56 10.82 11.29
N ASN A 31 -8.61 10.26 12.06
CA ASN A 31 -8.80 9.03 12.83
C ASN A 31 -9.35 7.86 11.99
N ARG A 32 -8.76 7.63 10.81
CA ARG A 32 -9.13 6.59 9.86
C ARG A 32 -8.01 5.57 9.71
N ALA A 33 -8.38 4.30 9.68
CA ALA A 33 -7.46 3.23 9.28
C ALA A 33 -7.29 3.20 7.75
N ILE A 34 -6.14 2.74 7.30
CA ILE A 34 -5.81 2.56 5.89
C ILE A 34 -6.00 1.08 5.56
N TYR A 35 -6.81 0.81 4.54
CA TYR A 35 -6.97 -0.51 3.96
C TYR A 35 -6.65 -0.48 2.47
N LEU A 36 -5.94 -1.51 2.03
CA LEU A 36 -5.63 -1.78 0.64
C LEU A 36 -5.39 -3.27 0.40
N GLU A 37 -5.41 -3.63 -0.86
CA GLU A 37 -5.21 -4.99 -1.34
C GLU A 37 -4.21 -5.02 -2.50
N THR A 38 -3.50 -6.13 -2.65
CA THR A 38 -2.61 -6.34 -3.80
C THR A 38 -2.55 -7.81 -4.16
N SER A 39 -2.60 -8.14 -5.44
CA SER A 39 -2.19 -9.45 -5.97
C SER A 39 -0.76 -9.44 -6.50
N THR A 40 -0.10 -8.27 -6.49
CA THR A 40 1.26 -8.10 -7.00
C THR A 40 2.28 -8.26 -5.87
N LEU A 41 3.01 -9.37 -5.87
CA LEU A 41 4.03 -9.72 -4.86
C LEU A 41 5.11 -8.64 -4.67
N ARG A 42 5.51 -7.97 -5.77
CA ARG A 42 6.52 -6.89 -5.72
C ARG A 42 6.08 -5.69 -4.87
N ASN A 43 4.79 -5.52 -4.64
CA ASN A 43 4.28 -4.41 -3.83
C ASN A 43 4.41 -4.69 -2.31
N LEU A 44 4.46 -5.96 -1.89
CA LEU A 44 4.49 -6.32 -0.46
C LEU A 44 5.67 -5.69 0.30
N PRO A 45 6.93 -5.71 -0.21
CA PRO A 45 8.03 -5.06 0.47
C PRO A 45 7.87 -3.54 0.57
N PHE A 46 7.19 -2.90 -0.40
CA PHE A 46 6.91 -1.46 -0.36
C PHE A 46 5.96 -1.13 0.79
N TYR A 47 4.83 -1.85 0.91
CA TYR A 47 3.87 -1.64 1.99
C TYR A 47 4.47 -1.94 3.38
N LYS A 48 5.24 -3.03 3.49
CA LYS A 48 5.95 -3.38 4.73
C LYS A 48 6.92 -2.29 5.17
N ARG A 49 7.69 -1.71 4.24
CA ARG A 49 8.58 -0.58 4.55
C ARG A 49 7.83 0.70 4.94
N ALA A 50 6.59 0.86 4.47
CA ALA A 50 5.75 2.01 4.82
C ALA A 50 5.08 1.89 6.21
N GLY A 51 5.28 0.76 6.91
CA GLY A 51 4.70 0.48 8.23
C GLY A 51 3.35 -0.25 8.19
N LEU A 52 2.89 -0.65 7.00
CA LEU A 52 1.66 -1.42 6.84
C LEU A 52 1.94 -2.92 6.95
N PHE A 53 0.94 -3.70 7.34
CA PHE A 53 1.05 -5.14 7.52
C PHE A 53 -0.07 -5.89 6.82
N GLU A 54 0.24 -7.12 6.40
CA GLU A 54 -0.76 -8.04 5.88
C GLU A 54 -1.56 -8.63 7.05
N TYR A 55 -2.89 -8.58 6.97
CA TYR A 55 -3.77 -9.13 8.02
C TYR A 55 -4.59 -10.33 7.55
N ALA A 56 -4.71 -10.54 6.23
CA ALA A 56 -5.43 -11.67 5.66
C ALA A 56 -5.00 -11.90 4.20
N GLN A 57 -5.26 -13.12 3.72
CA GLN A 57 -5.13 -13.50 2.32
C GLN A 57 -6.43 -14.14 1.85
N LEU A 58 -6.80 -13.86 0.60
CA LEU A 58 -7.93 -14.49 -0.08
C LEU A 58 -7.44 -15.25 -1.32
N ASP A 59 -8.04 -16.40 -1.60
CA ASP A 59 -7.75 -17.20 -2.79
C ASP A 59 -8.87 -17.07 -3.82
N PHE A 60 -8.53 -16.52 -4.99
CA PHE A 60 -9.42 -16.39 -6.15
C PHE A 60 -8.89 -17.15 -7.38
N GLY A 61 -8.04 -18.17 -7.19
CA GLY A 61 -7.15 -18.71 -8.23
C GLY A 61 -5.83 -17.92 -8.37
N TYR A 62 -5.69 -16.88 -7.55
CA TYR A 62 -4.47 -16.16 -7.22
C TYR A 62 -4.62 -15.61 -5.80
N THR A 63 -3.51 -15.40 -5.11
CA THR A 63 -3.52 -14.82 -3.75
C THR A 63 -3.74 -13.31 -3.81
N LEU A 64 -4.81 -12.83 -3.17
CA LEU A 64 -5.02 -11.43 -2.88
C LEU A 64 -4.62 -11.15 -1.43
N TYR A 65 -3.60 -10.30 -1.24
CA TYR A 65 -3.09 -9.91 0.06
C TYR A 65 -3.86 -8.69 0.57
N LEU A 66 -4.46 -8.79 1.75
CA LEU A 66 -5.16 -7.69 2.40
C LEU A 66 -4.23 -7.03 3.43
N ILE A 67 -4.08 -5.71 3.32
CA ILE A 67 -3.07 -4.92 4.03
C ILE A 67 -3.76 -3.79 4.81
N ALA A 68 -3.27 -3.55 6.03
CA ALA A 68 -3.79 -2.55 6.94
C ALA A 68 -2.67 -1.73 7.62
N GLY A 69 -3.04 -0.55 8.12
CA GLY A 69 -2.23 0.27 9.03
C GLY A 69 -2.86 1.61 9.36
#